data_AF-A0A7E4UZE7-F1
#
_entry.id   AF-A0A7E4UZE7-F1
#
_cell.length_a   1.000
_cell.length_b   1.000
_cell.length_c   1.000
_cell.angle_alpha   90.00
_cell.angle_beta   90.00
_cell.angle_gamma   90.00
#
_symmetry.space_group_name_H-M   'P 1'
#
loop_
_entity.id
_entity.type
_entity.pdbx_description
1 polymer ?
#
loop_
_entity_poly.entity_id
_entity_poly.type
_entity_poly.pdbx_seq_one_letter_code
_entity_poly.pdbx_strand_id
1 'polypeptide(L)'
;MSRPLPLSDLHIMIGALETALKEQQKLVDVKFNALPKHKKDVVIRLRDEARDLKVSLTSPFISEADWKANLETRLQAKMKWASQILRQLKIVKEMRLKSKVFYLVTA
;
A
#
# COMPACT_ATOMS: atom_id res chain seq x y z
N MET A 1 -13.46 -24.95 1.92
CA MET A 1 -13.93 -23.64 2.41
C MET A 1 -12.77 -22.97 3.13
N SER A 2 -12.21 -21.88 2.60
CA SER A 2 -11.09 -21.17 3.23
C SER A 2 -11.59 -20.49 4.52
N ARG A 3 -10.90 -20.74 5.63
CA ARG A 3 -11.26 -20.14 6.93
C ARG A 3 -11.19 -18.60 6.83
N PRO A 4 -12.15 -17.87 7.40
CA PRO A 4 -12.12 -16.41 7.43
C PRO A 4 -10.82 -15.92 8.07
N LEU A 5 -10.31 -14.78 7.60
CA LEU A 5 -9.14 -14.12 8.17
C LEU A 5 -9.44 -13.81 9.65
N PRO A 6 -8.63 -14.32 10.61
CA PRO A 6 -8.78 -13.94 12.01
C PRO A 6 -8.68 -12.42 12.17
N LEU A 7 -9.49 -11.84 13.07
CA LEU A 7 -9.44 -10.41 13.33
C LEU A 7 -8.04 -9.94 13.77
N SER A 8 -7.29 -10.78 14.50
CA SER A 8 -5.90 -10.52 14.88
C SER A 8 -4.98 -10.38 13.65
N ASP A 9 -5.10 -11.29 12.68
CA ASP A 9 -4.32 -11.21 11.44
C ASP A 9 -4.73 -9.98 10.61
N LEU A 10 -6.03 -9.66 10.54
CA LEU A 10 -6.51 -8.44 9.87
C LEU A 10 -5.93 -7.17 10.53
N HIS A 11 -5.89 -7.13 11.86
CA HIS A 11 -5.32 -6.01 12.60
C HIS A 11 -3.83 -5.83 12.29
N ILE A 12 -3.05 -6.92 12.27
CA ILE A 12 -1.64 -6.87 11.87
C ILE A 12 -1.50 -6.37 10.42
N MET A 13 -2.38 -6.83 9.52
CA MET A 13 -2.33 -6.42 8.11
C MET A 13 -2.66 -4.94 7.90
N ILE A 14 -3.61 -4.40 8.68
CA ILE A 14 -3.92 -2.96 8.70
C ILE A 14 -2.73 -2.18 9.29
N GLY A 15 -2.13 -2.63 10.40
CA GLY A 15 -0.96 -1.98 10.98
C GLY A 15 0.24 -1.92 10.03
N ALA A 16 0.48 -3.00 9.27
CA ALA A 16 1.51 -3.02 8.23
C ALA A 16 1.18 -2.05 7.07
N LEU A 17 -0.10 -1.95 6.68
CA LEU A 17 -0.56 -0.98 5.68
C LEU A 17 -0.31 0.46 6.14
N GLU A 18 -0.72 0.80 7.37
CA GLU A 18 -0.54 2.14 7.95
C GLU A 18 0.94 2.50 8.07
N THR A 19 1.78 1.54 8.50
CA THR A 19 3.22 1.74 8.61
C THR A 19 3.85 2.06 7.25
N ALA A 20 3.54 1.26 6.23
CA ALA A 20 4.06 1.47 4.89
C ALA A 20 3.60 2.82 4.28
N LEU A 21 2.34 3.19 4.49
CA LEU A 21 1.82 4.49 4.04
C LEU A 21 2.48 5.66 4.76
N LYS A 22 2.74 5.53 6.06
CA LYS A 22 3.44 6.57 6.84
C LYS A 22 4.89 6.74 6.38
N GLU A 23 5.57 5.65 6.03
CA GLU A 23 6.91 5.72 5.45
C GLU A 23 6.89 6.39 4.08
N GLN A 24 5.94 6.02 3.22
CA GLN A 24 5.74 6.65 1.92
C GLN A 24 5.46 8.15 2.04
N GLN A 25 4.57 8.54 2.96
CA GLN A 25 4.25 9.95 3.22
C GLN A 25 5.49 10.73 3.68
N LYS A 26 6.29 10.17 4.59
CA LYS A 26 7.56 10.77 5.01
C LYS A 26 8.52 10.98 3.84
N LEU A 27 8.59 10.03 2.90
CA LEU A 27 9.45 10.16 1.73
C LEU A 27 8.99 11.28 0.80
N VAL A 28 7.68 11.49 0.67
CA VAL A 28 7.10 12.58 -0.13
C VAL A 28 7.26 13.94 0.56
N ASP A 29 7.13 13.99 1.90
CA ASP A 29 7.23 15.24 2.68
C ASP A 29 8.68 15.73 2.86
N VAL A 30 9.66 14.82 2.92
CA VAL A 30 11.07 15.20 2.99
C VAL A 30 11.46 15.88 1.68
N LYS A 31 12.16 17.02 1.78
CA LYS A 31 12.72 17.71 0.61
C LYS A 31 13.50 16.71 -0.24
N PHE A 32 13.03 16.47 -1.46
CA PHE A 32 13.60 15.48 -2.40
C PHE A 32 15.13 15.53 -2.45
N ASN A 33 15.72 16.73 -2.41
CA ASN A 33 17.17 16.93 -2.47
C ASN A 33 17.94 16.36 -1.27
N ALA A 34 17.31 16.30 -0.09
CA ALA A 34 17.89 15.76 1.15
C ALA A 34 17.82 14.22 1.25
N LEU A 35 17.13 13.55 0.32
CA LEU A 35 17.03 12.09 0.32
C LEU A 35 18.30 11.43 -0.24
N PRO A 36 18.74 10.30 0.33
CA PRO A 36 19.77 9.46 -0.28
C PRO A 36 19.26 8.86 -1.60
N LYS A 37 20.18 8.53 -2.51
CA LYS A 37 19.87 8.12 -3.90
C LYS A 37 18.79 7.03 -4.00
N HIS A 38 18.91 5.96 -3.20
CA HIS A 38 17.93 4.87 -3.18
C HIS A 38 16.52 5.31 -2.79
N LYS A 39 16.37 6.31 -1.90
CA LYS A 39 15.06 6.89 -1.53
C LYS A 39 14.51 7.81 -2.61
N LYS A 40 15.37 8.53 -3.33
CA LYS A 40 14.97 9.33 -4.49
C LYS A 40 14.35 8.45 -5.58
N ASP A 41 14.95 7.29 -5.85
CA ASP A 41 14.42 6.33 -6.83
C ASP A 41 13.03 5.83 -6.43
N VAL A 42 12.81 5.56 -5.13
CA VAL A 42 11.49 5.20 -4.60
C VAL A 42 10.48 6.33 -4.82
N VAL A 43 10.84 7.59 -4.52
CA VAL A 43 9.94 8.75 -4.72
C VAL A 43 9.60 8.96 -6.20
N ILE A 44 10.58 8.79 -7.11
CA ILE A 44 10.33 8.86 -8.55
C ILE A 44 9.33 7.78 -8.98
N ARG A 45 9.55 6.52 -8.56
CA ARG A 45 8.64 5.41 -8.83
C ARG A 45 7.22 5.70 -8.34
N LEU A 46 7.09 6.20 -7.12
CA LEU A 46 5.79 6.58 -6.54
C LEU A 46 5.12 7.71 -7.32
N ARG A 47 5.88 8.73 -7.74
CA ARG A 47 5.35 9.82 -8.57
C ARG A 47 4.84 9.31 -9.92
N ASP A 48 5.59 8.44 -10.58
CA ASP A 48 5.16 7.82 -11.85
C ASP A 48 3.92 6.95 -11.65
N GLU A 49 3.86 6.16 -10.58
CA GLU A 49 2.70 5.32 -10.24
C GLU A 49 1.47 6.19 -9.92
N ALA A 50 1.62 7.28 -9.16
CA ALA A 50 0.54 8.23 -8.90
C ALA A 50 0.01 8.87 -10.19
N ARG A 51 0.92 9.27 -11.09
CA ARG A 51 0.56 9.84 -12.40
C ARG A 51 -0.22 8.84 -13.25
N ASP A 52 0.26 7.60 -13.33
CA ASP A 52 -0.39 6.55 -14.14
C ASP A 52 -1.76 6.16 -13.56
N LEU A 53 -1.90 6.17 -12.23
CA LEU A 53 -3.17 5.95 -11.52
C LEU A 53 -4.12 7.16 -11.59
N LYS A 54 -3.65 8.30 -12.10
CA LYS A 54 -4.36 9.59 -12.10
C LYS A 54 -4.82 10.01 -10.69
N VAL A 55 -3.98 9.74 -9.69
CA VAL A 55 -4.20 10.14 -8.30
C VAL A 55 -3.18 11.19 -7.87
N SER A 56 -3.51 11.98 -6.84
CA SER A 56 -2.52 12.88 -6.27
C SER A 56 -1.42 12.08 -5.58
N LEU A 57 -0.17 12.54 -5.68
CA LEU A 57 0.94 11.98 -4.89
C LEU A 57 0.71 12.12 -3.37
N THR A 58 -0.11 13.09 -2.98
CA THR A 58 -0.54 13.29 -1.59
C THR A 58 -1.69 12.37 -1.16
N SER A 59 -2.32 11.66 -2.10
CA SER A 59 -3.32 10.65 -1.77
C SER A 59 -2.61 9.37 -1.31
N PRO A 60 -2.97 8.79 -0.15
CA PRO A 60 -2.35 7.57 0.33
C PRO A 60 -2.70 6.38 -0.57
N PHE A 61 -1.73 5.89 -1.33
CA PHE A 61 -1.86 4.66 -2.13
C PHE A 61 -0.64 3.76 -1.90
N ILE A 62 -0.83 2.46 -2.05
CA ILE A 62 0.26 1.47 -1.95
C ILE A 62 0.12 0.40 -3.03
N SER A 63 1.24 -0.12 -3.53
CA SER A 63 1.19 -1.28 -4.41
C SER A 63 0.97 -2.57 -3.60
N GLU A 64 0.37 -3.59 -4.21
CA GLU A 64 0.25 -4.91 -3.57
C GLU A 64 1.62 -5.48 -3.20
N ALA A 65 2.64 -5.25 -4.03
CA ALA A 65 3.99 -5.72 -3.75
C ALA A 65 4.60 -5.05 -2.51
N ASP A 66 4.47 -3.73 -2.39
CA ASP A 66 5.00 -2.98 -1.24
C ASP A 66 4.24 -3.32 0.05
N TRP A 67 2.92 -3.53 -0.02
CA TRP A 67 2.15 -3.99 1.15
C TRP A 67 2.53 -5.42 1.54
N LYS A 68 2.76 -6.34 0.59
CA LYS A 68 3.29 -7.70 0.88
C LYS A 68 4.66 -7.67 1.52
N ALA A 69 5.54 -6.78 1.07
CA ALA A 69 6.91 -6.67 1.59
C ALA A 69 6.94 -6.29 3.08
N ASN A 70 5.91 -5.62 3.58
CA ASN A 70 5.75 -5.25 4.99
C ASN A 70 5.03 -6.32 5.84
N LEU A 71 4.72 -7.49 5.26
CA LEU A 71 4.00 -8.57 5.92
C LEU A 71 4.86 -9.83 6.07
N GLU A 72 4.69 -10.52 7.20
CA GLU A 72 5.22 -11.87 7.39
C GLU A 72 4.69 -12.82 6.31
N THR A 73 5.52 -13.77 5.87
CA THR A 73 5.19 -14.73 4.79
C THR A 73 3.84 -15.44 5.00
N ARG A 74 3.50 -15.77 6.26
CA ARG A 74 2.21 -16.42 6.59
C ARG A 74 0.98 -15.53 6.29
N LEU A 75 1.14 -14.21 6.37
CA LEU A 75 0.07 -13.23 6.13
C LEU A 75 -0.03 -12.84 4.65
N GLN A 76 1.06 -12.95 3.89
CA GLN A 76 1.06 -12.69 2.44
C GLN A 76 0.05 -13.58 1.70
N ALA A 77 -0.06 -14.87 2.10
CA ALA A 77 -1.04 -15.80 1.55
C ALA A 77 -2.50 -15.39 1.81
N LYS A 78 -2.74 -14.56 2.85
CA LYS A 78 -4.06 -14.09 3.26
C LYS A 78 -4.39 -12.70 2.75
N MET A 79 -3.50 -12.08 1.99
CA MET A 79 -3.68 -10.69 1.56
C MET A 79 -4.91 -10.48 0.68
N LYS A 80 -5.24 -11.45 -0.19
CA LYS A 80 -6.46 -11.40 -1.01
C LYS A 80 -7.73 -11.33 -0.14
N TRP A 81 -7.73 -11.99 1.01
CA TRP A 81 -8.83 -11.92 1.97
C TRP A 81 -8.88 -10.57 2.67
N ALA A 82 -7.74 -10.07 3.13
CA ALA A 82 -7.66 -8.77 3.78
C ALA A 82 -8.07 -7.63 2.84
N SER A 83 -7.56 -7.60 1.61
CA SER A 83 -7.93 -6.56 0.64
C SER A 83 -9.41 -6.60 0.29
N GLN A 84 -10.02 -7.79 0.22
CA GLN A 84 -11.46 -7.93 0.04
C GLN A 84 -12.25 -7.35 1.21
N ILE A 85 -11.85 -7.62 2.45
CA ILE A 85 -12.50 -7.07 3.65
C ILE A 85 -12.36 -5.54 3.68
N LEU A 86 -11.15 -5.02 3.49
CA LEU A 86 -10.91 -3.57 3.48
C LEU A 86 -11.70 -2.84 2.38
N ARG A 87 -11.90 -3.49 1.23
CA ARG A 87 -12.75 -2.97 0.15
C ARG A 87 -14.23 -2.99 0.53
N GLN A 88 -14.72 -4.04 1.18
CA GLN A 88 -16.10 -4.10 1.69
C GLN A 88 -16.37 -3.02 2.74
N LEU A 89 -15.37 -2.73 3.57
CA LEU A 89 -15.42 -1.65 4.57
C LEU A 89 -15.22 -0.25 3.98
N LYS A 90 -15.00 -0.13 2.66
CA LYS A 90 -14.69 1.14 1.98
C LYS A 90 -13.48 1.87 2.60
N ILE A 91 -12.51 1.13 3.12
CA ILE A 91 -11.22 1.66 3.60
C ILE A 91 -10.23 1.79 2.44
N VAL A 92 -10.30 0.86 1.48
CA VAL A 92 -9.44 0.88 0.30
C VAL A 92 -10.23 0.69 -0.99
N LYS A 93 -9.75 1.33 -2.06
CA LYS A 93 -10.17 1.13 -3.43
C LYS A 93 -9.05 0.42 -4.20
N GLU A 94 -9.35 -0.76 -4.73
CA GLU A 94 -8.43 -1.49 -5.60
C GLU A 94 -8.37 -0.82 -6.98
N MET A 95 -7.17 -0.53 -7.44
CA MET A 95 -6.87 0.02 -8.76
C MET A 95 -5.92 -0.94 -9.46
N ARG A 96 -6.25 -1.36 -10.69
CA ARG A 96 -5.39 -2.22 -11.50
C ARG A 96 -4.78 -1.40 -12.61
N LEU A 97 -3.46 -1.44 -12.70
CA LEU A 97 -2.70 -0.75 -13.73
C LEU A 97 -1.71 -1.74 -14.35
N LYS A 98 -1.93 -2.07 -15.63
CA LYS A 98 -1.17 -3.12 -16.34
C LYS A 98 -1.22 -4.43 -15.54
N SER A 99 -0.05 -4.97 -15.15
CA SER A 99 0.08 -6.20 -14.35
C SER A 99 0.23 -5.95 -12.84
N LYS A 100 0.04 -4.71 -12.38
CA LYS A 100 0.17 -4.33 -10.97
C LYS A 100 -1.18 -4.01 -10.35
N VAL A 101 -1.32 -4.35 -9.08
CA VAL A 101 -2.47 -3.99 -8.24
C VAL A 101 -2.02 -2.92 -7.25
N PHE A 102 -2.86 -1.91 -7.10
CA PHE A 102 -2.68 -0.81 -6.17
C PHE A 102 -3.92 -0.68 -5.29
N TYR A 103 -3.72 -0.26 -4.05
CA TYR A 103 -4.77 0.02 -3.09
C TYR A 103 -4.69 1.49 -2.71
N LEU A 104 -5.70 2.25 -3.14
CA LEU A 104 -5.88 3.64 -2.73
C LEU A 104 -6.65 3.65 -1.41
N VAL A 105 -6.10 4.24 -0.36
CA VAL A 105 -6.79 4.37 0.92
C VAL A 105 -7.77 5.52 0.84
N THR A 106 -9.04 5.22 1.07
CA THR A 106 -10.14 6.18 1.11
C THR A 106 -10.33 6.60 2.56
N ALA A 107 -9.72 7.72 2.94
CA ALA A 107 -9.98 8.39 4.21
C ALA A 107 -11.33 9.11 4.20
#